data_AF-A0A949PFE1-F1
#
_entry.id   AF-A0A949PFE1-F1
#
_cell.length_a   1.000
_cell.length_b   1.000
_cell.length_c   1.000
_cell.angle_alpha   90.00
_cell.angle_beta   90.00
_cell.angle_gamma   90.00
#
_symmetry.space_group_name_H-M   'P 1'
#
loop_
_entity.id
_entity.type
_entity.pdbx_description
1 polymer ?
#
loop_
_entity_poly.entity_id
_entity_poly.type
_entity_poly.pdbx_seq_one_letter_code
_entity_poly.pdbx_strand_id
1 'polypeptide(L)'
;EYLNNKTNNDIILSKEESLNGIFITKYFVENKFKIEEQLKESYSFVYEPEIVGKNIHLNPFFFQSNSLKNPFKEEKRVFPIEYGHSSSGTYLLKINLNNKYEVLQIPKSKTINLPEKIGSCTITYSNSPEVINIRFNYSLNKYSLKADYYETLKEFFDKVVEFQTKDIIVLKKNSTN
;
A
#
# COMPACT_ATOMS: atom_id res chain seq x y z
N GLU A 1 15.16 -11.25 11.38
CA GLU A 1 16.54 -10.92 10.98
C GLU A 1 16.75 -9.51 10.43
N TYR A 2 15.90 -8.99 9.53
CA TYR A 2 16.12 -7.69 8.85
C TYR A 2 16.47 -6.50 9.76
N LEU A 3 15.84 -6.39 10.94
CA LEU A 3 16.06 -5.27 11.86
C LEU A 3 17.22 -5.47 12.84
N ASN A 4 17.73 -6.70 13.02
CA ASN A 4 18.66 -6.99 14.13
C ASN A 4 20.08 -6.45 13.90
N ASN A 5 20.48 -6.27 12.64
CA ASN A 5 21.84 -5.86 12.27
C ASN A 5 21.92 -4.44 11.68
N LYS A 6 20.82 -3.68 11.68
CA LYS A 6 20.75 -2.32 11.13
C LYS A 6 20.53 -1.30 12.25
N THR A 7 21.23 -0.18 12.16
CA THR A 7 20.91 0.98 13.00
C THR A 7 19.59 1.61 12.54
N ASN A 8 19.00 2.45 13.40
CA ASN A 8 17.80 3.20 13.03
C ASN A 8 18.05 4.10 11.80
N ASN A 9 19.26 4.64 11.67
CA ASN A 9 19.64 5.47 10.52
C ASN A 9 19.69 4.65 9.23
N ASP A 10 20.24 3.42 9.26
CA ASP A 10 20.28 2.54 8.08
C ASP A 10 18.87 2.16 7.62
N ILE A 11 17.94 1.98 8.57
CA ILE A 11 16.54 1.68 8.28
C ILE A 11 15.89 2.89 7.60
N ILE A 12 16.05 4.09 8.17
CA ILE A 12 15.55 5.34 7.60
C ILE A 12 16.06 5.52 6.18
N LEU A 13 17.39 5.48 5.97
CA LEU A 13 18.02 5.67 4.66
C LEU A 13 17.48 4.67 3.63
N SER A 14 17.44 3.38 3.97
CA SER A 14 16.92 2.36 3.05
C SER A 14 15.43 2.57 2.71
N LYS A 15 14.66 3.14 3.64
CA LYS A 15 13.24 3.41 3.45
C LYS A 15 13.04 4.63 2.56
N GLU A 16 13.75 5.73 2.82
CA GLU A 16 13.75 6.94 1.99
C GLU A 16 14.24 6.66 0.56
N GLU A 17 15.31 5.88 0.38
CA GLU A 17 15.78 5.45 -0.96
C GLU A 17 14.71 4.70 -1.75
N SER A 18 13.84 3.95 -1.06
CA SER A 18 12.76 3.20 -1.68
C SER A 18 11.49 4.03 -1.90
N LEU A 19 11.35 5.16 -1.21
CA LEU A 19 10.13 5.94 -1.10
C LEU A 19 10.32 7.33 -1.70
N ASN A 20 9.68 7.58 -2.84
CA ASN A 20 9.80 8.86 -3.52
C ASN A 20 9.06 9.98 -2.76
N GLY A 21 9.72 11.12 -2.55
CA GLY A 21 9.11 12.31 -1.94
C GLY A 21 8.80 12.18 -0.45
N ILE A 22 9.40 11.22 0.27
CA ILE A 22 9.24 11.07 1.72
C ILE A 22 10.56 11.36 2.42
N PHE A 23 10.49 12.24 3.42
CA PHE A 23 11.59 12.52 4.34
C PHE A 23 11.19 12.12 5.76
N ILE A 24 11.81 11.09 6.30
CA ILE A 24 11.52 10.54 7.63
C ILE A 24 12.26 11.38 8.67
N THR A 25 11.49 12.02 9.54
CA THR A 25 12.01 12.87 10.62
C THR A 25 12.19 12.10 11.92
N LYS A 26 11.40 11.06 12.15
CA LYS A 26 11.50 10.19 13.33
C LYS A 26 11.14 8.76 12.98
N TYR A 27 11.86 7.83 13.59
CA TYR A 27 11.58 6.40 13.52
C TYR A 27 11.67 5.80 14.92
N PHE A 28 10.67 5.01 15.28
CA PHE A 28 10.60 4.31 16.55
C PHE A 28 10.11 2.88 16.32
N VAL A 29 10.74 1.93 16.99
CA VAL A 29 10.39 0.51 16.90
C VAL A 29 10.13 -0.05 18.29
N GLU A 30 8.99 -0.72 18.44
CA GLU A 30 8.60 -1.44 19.64
C GLU A 30 8.67 -2.94 19.39
N ASN A 31 8.89 -3.70 20.47
CA ASN A 31 8.83 -5.17 20.46
C ASN A 31 9.88 -5.85 19.57
N LYS A 32 10.94 -5.14 19.19
CA LYS A 32 12.04 -5.67 18.35
C LYS A 32 12.61 -7.01 18.84
N PHE A 33 12.71 -7.21 20.16
CA PHE A 33 13.27 -8.42 20.78
C PHE A 33 12.23 -9.30 21.49
N LYS A 34 10.94 -8.94 21.41
CA LYS A 34 9.86 -9.67 22.09
C LYS A 34 9.13 -10.53 21.07
N ILE A 35 9.56 -11.78 20.93
CA ILE A 35 9.06 -12.73 19.93
C ILE A 35 7.55 -12.96 20.04
N GLU A 36 7.01 -12.92 21.25
CA GLU A 36 5.58 -13.14 21.55
C GLU A 36 4.70 -11.91 21.25
N GLU A 37 5.29 -10.74 21.02
CA GLU A 37 4.55 -9.51 20.74
C GLU A 37 4.71 -9.09 19.28
N GLN A 38 3.68 -8.46 18.72
CA GLN A 38 3.76 -7.93 17.37
C GLN A 38 4.79 -6.78 17.32
N LEU A 39 5.70 -6.87 16.36
CA LEU A 39 6.61 -5.78 15.99
C LEU A 39 5.80 -4.56 15.55
N LYS A 40 6.10 -3.39 16.11
CA LYS A 40 5.49 -2.12 15.70
C LYS A 40 6.55 -1.14 15.27
N GLU A 41 6.37 -0.57 14.08
CA GLU A 41 7.24 0.47 13.54
C GLU A 41 6.42 1.74 13.36
N SER A 42 6.89 2.84 13.94
CA SER A 42 6.26 4.16 13.89
C SER A 42 7.19 5.15 13.20
N TYR A 43 6.63 5.94 12.28
CA TYR A 43 7.35 6.91 11.48
C TYR A 43 6.68 8.27 11.58
N SER A 44 7.48 9.33 11.74
CA SER A 44 7.07 10.71 11.42
C SER A 44 7.82 11.12 10.16
N PHE A 45 7.13 11.75 9.22
CA PHE A 45 7.73 12.12 7.94
C PHE A 45 7.07 13.36 7.35
N VAL A 46 7.78 13.99 6.42
CA VAL A 46 7.27 15.00 5.50
C VAL A 46 7.08 14.32 4.14
N TYR A 47 5.95 14.57 3.49
CA TYR A 47 5.66 14.07 2.16
C TYR A 47 5.54 15.24 1.18
N GLU A 48 6.30 15.20 0.10
CA GLU A 48 6.27 16.15 -0.99
C GLU A 48 5.48 15.55 -2.16
N PRO A 49 4.21 15.95 -2.35
CA PRO A 49 3.40 15.44 -3.45
C PRO A 49 3.87 16.00 -4.79
N GLU A 50 3.49 15.32 -5.86
CA GLU A 50 3.62 15.85 -7.21
C GLU A 50 2.66 17.02 -7.42
N ILE A 51 3.15 18.11 -8.02
CA ILE A 51 2.35 19.30 -8.32
C ILE A 51 2.29 19.48 -9.84
N VAL A 52 1.08 19.49 -10.39
CA VAL A 52 0.83 19.72 -11.82
C VAL A 52 -0.02 20.98 -11.97
N GLY A 53 0.63 22.08 -12.38
CA GLY A 53 0.01 23.40 -12.43
C GLY A 53 -0.39 23.88 -11.02
N LYS A 54 -1.70 23.92 -10.74
CA LYS A 54 -2.25 24.28 -9.41
C LYS A 54 -2.77 23.07 -8.62
N ASN A 55 -2.71 21.89 -9.21
CA ASN A 55 -3.26 20.67 -8.65
C ASN A 55 -2.17 19.88 -7.95
N ILE A 56 -2.54 19.29 -6.82
CA ILE A 56 -1.70 18.42 -6.01
C ILE A 56 -2.13 16.98 -6.30
N HIS A 57 -1.21 16.16 -6.78
CA HIS A 57 -1.41 14.76 -7.11
C HIS A 57 -0.85 13.90 -5.98
N LEU A 58 -1.73 13.17 -5.32
CA LEU A 58 -1.42 12.32 -4.18
C LEU A 58 -1.66 10.85 -4.54
N ASN A 59 -0.60 10.06 -4.55
CA ASN A 59 -0.73 8.60 -4.56
C ASN A 59 -1.10 8.12 -3.14
N PRO A 60 -2.25 7.47 -2.89
CA PRO A 60 -2.62 6.95 -1.57
C PRO A 60 -1.63 5.93 -0.98
N PHE A 61 -0.81 5.30 -1.81
CA PHE A 61 0.17 4.29 -1.40
C PHE A 61 1.60 4.84 -1.34
N PHE A 62 1.75 6.16 -1.16
CA PHE A 62 3.03 6.86 -1.12
C PHE A 62 4.06 6.26 -0.14
N PHE A 63 3.62 5.61 0.95
CA PHE A 63 4.51 4.96 1.94
C PHE A 63 4.80 3.46 1.67
N GLN A 64 4.36 2.91 0.53
CA GLN A 64 4.51 1.50 0.15
C GLN A 64 5.35 1.36 -1.13
N SER A 65 6.65 1.08 -0.97
CA SER A 65 7.55 0.84 -2.11
C SER A 65 7.55 -0.62 -2.59
N ASN A 66 7.59 -1.57 -1.66
CA ASN A 66 7.85 -2.99 -1.97
C ASN A 66 6.62 -3.78 -2.42
N SER A 67 5.40 -3.27 -2.19
CA SER A 67 4.15 -3.98 -2.50
C SER A 67 3.62 -3.71 -3.91
N LEU A 68 4.25 -2.81 -4.67
CA LEU A 68 3.80 -2.37 -5.99
C LEU A 68 4.23 -3.28 -7.15
N LYS A 69 4.72 -4.50 -6.89
CA LYS A 69 5.19 -5.41 -7.96
C LYS A 69 4.49 -6.75 -7.88
N ASN A 70 4.15 -7.28 -9.05
CA ASN A 70 3.57 -8.61 -9.16
C ASN A 70 4.63 -9.68 -8.78
N PRO A 71 4.36 -10.56 -7.80
CA PRO A 71 5.26 -11.66 -7.48
C PRO A 71 5.27 -12.79 -8.52
N PHE A 72 4.28 -12.85 -9.42
CA PHE A 72 4.13 -13.83 -10.49
C PHE A 72 4.75 -13.33 -11.80
N LYS A 73 6.05 -13.57 -11.98
CA LYS A 73 6.81 -13.06 -13.14
C LYS A 73 6.95 -14.04 -14.30
N GLU A 74 7.04 -15.33 -14.00
CA GLU A 74 7.19 -16.39 -15.00
C GLU A 74 6.03 -16.38 -16.02
N GLU A 75 6.31 -16.91 -17.22
CA GLU A 75 5.27 -17.09 -18.23
C GLU A 75 4.37 -18.28 -17.89
N LYS A 76 4.95 -19.36 -17.38
CA LYS A 76 4.26 -20.60 -17.04
C LYS A 76 4.85 -21.23 -15.79
N ARG A 77 4.03 -22.03 -15.11
CA ARG A 77 4.44 -22.82 -13.94
C ARG A 77 3.89 -24.23 -14.07
N VAL A 78 4.71 -25.23 -13.80
CA VAL A 78 4.34 -26.66 -13.83
C VAL A 78 4.21 -27.27 -12.42
N PHE A 79 4.76 -26.60 -11.41
CA PHE A 79 4.64 -27.00 -10.00
C PHE A 79 3.56 -26.22 -9.27
N PRO A 80 2.94 -26.81 -8.24
CA PRO A 80 2.03 -26.10 -7.35
C PRO A 80 2.63 -24.79 -6.80
N ILE A 81 1.73 -23.87 -6.46
CA ILE A 81 2.07 -22.60 -5.82
C ILE A 81 1.84 -22.81 -4.34
N GLU A 82 2.91 -22.78 -3.56
CA GLU A 82 2.86 -22.95 -2.11
C GLU A 82 3.10 -21.61 -1.41
N TYR A 83 2.13 -21.21 -0.58
CA TYR A 83 2.19 -20.00 0.25
C TYR A 83 2.55 -20.34 1.71
N GLY A 84 2.44 -21.61 2.10
CA GLY A 84 2.73 -22.10 3.47
C GLY A 84 1.72 -21.67 4.53
N HIS A 85 0.97 -20.60 4.29
CA HIS A 85 -0.07 -20.06 5.18
C HIS A 85 -1.05 -19.18 4.40
N SER A 86 -2.23 -18.92 4.98
CA SER A 86 -3.12 -17.86 4.50
C SER A 86 -2.53 -16.49 4.84
N SER A 87 -2.56 -15.56 3.89
CA SER A 87 -2.02 -14.21 4.07
C SER A 87 -3.13 -13.17 3.93
N SER A 88 -3.13 -12.15 4.78
CA SER A 88 -4.00 -11.00 4.61
C SER A 88 -3.30 -9.72 5.04
N GLY A 89 -3.80 -8.59 4.57
CA GLY A 89 -3.26 -7.29 4.96
C GLY A 89 -4.32 -6.22 4.82
N THR A 90 -4.26 -5.28 5.76
CA THR A 90 -5.13 -4.11 5.77
C THR A 90 -4.23 -2.87 5.77
N TYR A 91 -4.49 -1.96 4.84
CA TYR A 91 -3.91 -0.64 4.80
C TYR A 91 -5.01 0.40 5.01
N LEU A 92 -4.77 1.29 5.96
CA LEU A 92 -5.67 2.39 6.29
C LEU A 92 -4.92 3.70 6.15
N LEU A 93 -5.51 4.61 5.39
CA LEU A 93 -5.04 5.98 5.26
C LEU A 93 -6.18 6.94 5.54
N LYS A 94 -5.94 7.85 6.45
CA LYS A 94 -6.83 8.97 6.77
C LYS A 94 -6.07 10.26 6.48
N ILE A 95 -6.60 11.07 5.57
CA ILE A 95 -6.04 12.38 5.20
C ILE A 95 -6.97 13.45 5.74
N ASN A 96 -6.49 14.24 6.69
CA ASN A 96 -7.24 15.40 7.19
C ASN A 96 -6.93 16.61 6.31
N LEU A 97 -7.94 17.13 5.62
CA LEU A 97 -7.82 18.28 4.71
C LEU A 97 -7.78 19.62 5.46
N ASN A 98 -8.32 19.66 6.69
CA ASN A 98 -8.34 20.83 7.57
C ASN A 98 -8.87 22.10 6.88
N ASN A 99 -9.84 21.96 5.97
CA ASN A 99 -10.41 23.03 5.14
C ASN A 99 -9.37 23.80 4.28
N LYS A 100 -8.14 23.28 4.12
CA LYS A 100 -7.08 23.89 3.31
C LYS A 100 -7.09 23.42 1.85
N TYR A 101 -7.80 22.33 1.58
CA TYR A 101 -7.80 21.69 0.28
C TYR A 101 -9.21 21.30 -0.14
N GLU A 102 -9.49 21.44 -1.43
CA GLU A 102 -10.66 20.94 -2.12
C GLU A 102 -10.30 19.62 -2.83
N VAL A 103 -11.19 18.63 -2.77
CA VAL A 103 -11.05 17.37 -3.51
C VAL A 103 -11.60 17.55 -4.91
N LEU A 104 -10.72 17.56 -5.92
CA LEU A 104 -11.13 17.65 -7.32
C LEU A 104 -11.45 16.28 -7.91
N GLN A 105 -10.69 15.26 -7.52
CA GLN A 105 -10.86 13.90 -8.01
C GLN A 105 -10.45 12.90 -6.94
N ILE A 106 -11.29 11.87 -6.80
CA ILE A 106 -10.99 10.68 -6.02
C ILE A 106 -11.24 9.43 -6.88
N PRO A 107 -10.39 8.40 -6.80
CA PRO A 107 -10.63 7.14 -7.50
C PRO A 107 -11.93 6.48 -7.04
N LYS A 108 -12.51 5.65 -7.91
CA LYS A 108 -13.66 4.82 -7.54
C LYS A 108 -13.21 3.63 -6.70
N SER A 109 -14.04 3.23 -5.74
CA SER A 109 -13.86 1.97 -5.00
C SER A 109 -13.93 0.76 -5.93
N LYS A 110 -13.08 -0.24 -5.70
CA LYS A 110 -12.95 -1.43 -6.56
C LYS A 110 -12.80 -2.68 -5.70
N THR A 111 -13.29 -3.80 -6.23
CA THR A 111 -13.12 -5.13 -5.65
C THR A 111 -12.81 -6.13 -6.75
N ILE A 112 -11.84 -7.01 -6.50
CA ILE A 112 -11.54 -8.19 -7.31
C ILE A 112 -11.54 -9.42 -6.42
N ASN A 113 -12.09 -10.52 -6.93
CA ASN A 113 -12.19 -11.77 -6.21
C ASN A 113 -11.60 -12.88 -7.07
N LEU A 114 -10.82 -13.76 -6.43
CA LEU A 114 -10.45 -15.02 -7.04
C LEU A 114 -11.61 -16.02 -6.92
N PRO A 115 -11.71 -17.00 -7.83
CA PRO A 115 -12.68 -18.09 -7.74
C PRO A 115 -12.60 -18.83 -6.40
N GLU A 116 -13.67 -19.55 -6.07
CA GLU A 116 -13.72 -20.46 -4.90
C GLU A 116 -13.32 -19.81 -3.56
N LYS A 117 -13.43 -18.48 -3.44
CA LYS A 117 -13.01 -17.70 -2.28
C LYS A 117 -11.51 -17.89 -1.94
N ILE A 118 -10.69 -18.19 -2.94
CA ILE A 118 -9.24 -18.34 -2.81
C ILE A 118 -8.60 -17.05 -2.29
N GLY A 119 -9.13 -15.90 -2.68
CA GLY A 119 -8.66 -14.60 -2.23
C GLY A 119 -9.49 -13.46 -2.76
N SER A 120 -9.22 -12.27 -2.23
CA SER A 120 -9.90 -11.05 -2.62
C SER A 120 -9.00 -9.84 -2.38
N CYS A 121 -9.22 -8.78 -3.16
CA CYS A 121 -8.65 -7.48 -2.89
C CYS A 121 -9.74 -6.42 -3.04
N THR A 122 -9.84 -5.51 -2.09
CA THR A 122 -10.81 -4.43 -2.09
C THR A 122 -10.13 -3.14 -1.70
N ILE A 123 -10.39 -2.09 -2.47
CA ILE A 123 -10.00 -0.72 -2.14
C ILE A 123 -11.25 0.15 -2.09
N THR A 124 -11.47 0.81 -0.96
CA THR A 124 -12.59 1.71 -0.76
C THR A 124 -12.10 3.12 -0.48
N TYR A 125 -12.69 4.06 -1.19
CA TYR A 125 -12.51 5.49 -0.99
C TYR A 125 -13.78 6.09 -0.42
N SER A 126 -13.64 6.92 0.62
CA SER A 126 -14.70 7.80 1.07
C SER A 126 -14.14 9.18 1.39
N ASN A 127 -14.88 10.22 1.07
CA ASN A 127 -14.48 11.59 1.36
C ASN A 127 -15.64 12.41 1.93
N SER A 128 -15.29 13.34 2.80
CA SER A 128 -16.09 14.47 3.20
C SER A 128 -15.27 15.75 2.95
N PRO A 129 -15.82 16.96 3.20
CA PRO A 129 -15.04 18.20 3.11
C PRO A 129 -13.80 18.24 4.02
N GLU A 130 -13.79 17.47 5.12
CA GLU A 130 -12.73 17.52 6.12
C GLU A 130 -11.73 16.36 6.00
N VAL A 131 -12.17 15.20 5.52
CA VAL A 131 -11.38 13.97 5.57
C VAL A 131 -11.55 13.12 4.33
N ILE A 132 -10.45 12.52 3.88
CA ILE A 132 -10.46 11.39 2.94
C ILE A 132 -10.02 10.14 3.69
N ASN A 133 -10.79 9.07 3.56
CA ASN A 133 -10.44 7.75 4.07
C ASN A 133 -10.22 6.80 2.91
N ILE A 134 -9.09 6.08 2.95
CA ILE A 134 -8.80 4.96 2.07
C ILE A 134 -8.61 3.73 2.94
N ARG A 135 -9.30 2.65 2.55
CA ARG A 135 -9.09 1.31 3.11
C ARG A 135 -8.80 0.36 1.98
N PHE A 136 -7.65 -0.29 2.06
CA PHE A 136 -7.24 -1.35 1.15
C PHE A 136 -7.12 -2.64 1.96
N ASN A 137 -7.81 -3.68 1.53
CA ASN A 137 -7.77 -5.01 2.12
C ASN A 137 -7.32 -5.99 1.05
N TYR A 138 -6.44 -6.92 1.40
CA TYR A 138 -6.14 -8.09 0.58
C TYR A 138 -6.22 -9.36 1.44
N SER A 139 -6.62 -10.47 0.83
CA SER A 139 -6.57 -11.79 1.44
C SER A 139 -6.29 -12.89 0.40
N LEU A 140 -5.51 -13.88 0.82
CA LEU A 140 -5.35 -15.18 0.20
C LEU A 140 -5.62 -16.23 1.27
N ASN A 141 -6.65 -17.03 1.06
CA ASN A 141 -7.22 -17.94 2.06
C ASN A 141 -6.73 -19.38 1.90
N LYS A 142 -5.91 -19.67 0.89
CA LYS A 142 -5.38 -21.00 0.59
C LYS A 142 -3.86 -21.04 0.80
N TYR A 143 -3.37 -22.13 1.38
CA TYR A 143 -1.94 -22.35 1.64
C TYR A 143 -1.21 -22.98 0.44
N SER A 144 -1.93 -23.65 -0.46
CA SER A 144 -1.40 -24.15 -1.73
C SER A 144 -2.47 -24.12 -2.83
N LEU A 145 -2.02 -23.92 -4.07
CA LEU A 145 -2.86 -23.90 -5.28
C LEU A 145 -2.20 -24.72 -6.39
N LYS A 146 -3.02 -25.39 -7.21
CA LYS A 146 -2.54 -26.11 -8.39
C LYS A 146 -1.90 -25.13 -9.38
N ALA A 147 -0.99 -25.65 -10.22
CA ALA A 147 -0.32 -24.87 -11.26
C ALA A 147 -1.31 -24.15 -12.20
N ASP A 148 -2.47 -24.73 -12.47
CA ASP A 148 -3.51 -24.16 -13.35
C ASP A 148 -4.05 -22.81 -12.83
N TYR A 149 -3.91 -22.50 -11.54
CA TYR A 149 -4.30 -21.20 -10.98
C TYR A 149 -3.25 -20.08 -11.23
N TYR A 150 -2.08 -20.41 -11.79
CA TYR A 150 -0.97 -19.47 -11.93
C TYR A 150 -1.34 -18.23 -12.73
N GLU A 151 -1.99 -18.41 -13.89
CA GLU A 151 -2.41 -17.29 -14.74
C GLU A 151 -3.44 -16.41 -14.03
N THR A 152 -4.46 -17.02 -13.41
CA THR A 152 -5.47 -16.30 -12.62
C THR A 152 -4.84 -15.50 -11.47
N LEU A 153 -3.83 -16.05 -10.80
CA LEU A 153 -3.11 -15.35 -9.72
C LEU A 153 -2.27 -14.21 -10.27
N LYS A 154 -1.59 -14.42 -11.40
CA LYS A 154 -0.81 -13.37 -12.06
C LYS A 154 -1.68 -12.18 -12.42
N GLU A 155 -2.82 -12.41 -13.08
CA GLU A 155 -3.78 -11.36 -13.41
C GLU A 155 -4.35 -10.67 -12.16
N PHE A 156 -4.67 -11.43 -11.12
CA PHE A 156 -5.12 -10.88 -9.85
C PHE A 156 -4.08 -9.93 -9.25
N PHE A 157 -2.81 -10.33 -9.18
CA PHE A 157 -1.75 -9.49 -8.65
C PHE A 157 -1.41 -8.30 -9.56
N ASP A 158 -1.55 -8.43 -10.88
CA ASP A 158 -1.46 -7.28 -11.80
C ASP A 158 -2.53 -6.24 -11.49
N LYS A 159 -3.76 -6.68 -11.20
CA LYS A 159 -4.86 -5.79 -10.77
C LYS A 159 -4.62 -5.17 -9.40
N VAL A 160 -4.04 -5.92 -8.45
CA VAL A 160 -3.64 -5.38 -7.15
C VAL A 160 -2.61 -4.26 -7.33
N VAL A 161 -1.57 -4.49 -8.15
CA VAL A 161 -0.55 -3.48 -8.45
C VAL A 161 -1.18 -2.28 -9.15
N GLU A 162 -2.09 -2.49 -10.09
CA GLU A 162 -2.83 -1.42 -10.75
C GLU A 162 -3.60 -0.53 -9.75
N PHE A 163 -4.26 -1.12 -8.74
CA PHE A 163 -4.95 -0.37 -7.69
C PHE A 163 -4.00 0.48 -6.85
N GLN A 164 -2.77 0.01 -6.64
CA GLN A 164 -1.80 0.72 -5.82
C GLN A 164 -0.97 1.77 -6.59
N THR A 165 -0.87 1.64 -7.91
CA THR A 165 0.02 2.48 -8.74
C THR A 165 -0.72 3.53 -9.58
N LYS A 166 -1.94 3.23 -10.04
CA LYS A 166 -2.69 4.14 -10.94
C LYS A 166 -3.68 5.04 -10.23
N ASP A 167 -4.06 4.71 -9.01
CA ASP A 167 -5.05 5.47 -8.27
C ASP A 167 -4.41 6.73 -7.68
N ILE A 168 -4.77 7.90 -8.24
CA ILE A 168 -4.30 9.21 -7.82
C ILE A 168 -5.47 10.05 -7.30
N ILE A 169 -5.28 10.67 -6.14
CA ILE A 169 -6.17 11.69 -5.59
C ILE A 169 -5.68 13.04 -6.08
N VAL A 170 -6.59 13.87 -6.60
CA VAL A 170 -6.27 15.23 -7.05
C VAL A 170 -6.90 16.23 -6.10
N LEU A 171 -6.06 17.06 -5.50
CA LEU A 171 -6.46 18.12 -4.58
C LEU A 171 -6.11 19.48 -5.15
N LYS A 172 -6.82 20.51 -4.71
CA LYS A 172 -6.50 21.90 -4.99
C LYS A 172 -6.41 22.66 -3.67
N LYS A 173 -5.38 23.48 -3.52
CA LYS A 173 -5.28 24.36 -2.35
C LYS A 173 -6.35 25.44 -2.43
N ASN A 174 -7.08 25.62 -1.34
CA ASN A 174 -8.05 26.71 -1.24
C ASN A 174 -7.30 28.04 -1.26
N SER A 175 -7.80 29.02 -2.01
CA SER A 175 -7.29 30.38 -1.93
C SER A 175 -7.54 30.91 -0.52
N THR A 176 -6.47 31.11 0.25
CA THR A 176 -6.54 31.95 1.45
C THR A 176 -6.78 33.38 0.99
N ASN A 177 -7.94 33.94 1.33
CA ASN A 177 -8.10 35.40 1.39
C ASN A 177 -7.16 35.96 2.46
#